data_AF-A0A9X1YVN9-F1
#
_entry.id   AF-A0A9X1YVN9-F1
#
_cell.length_a   1.000
_cell.length_b   1.000
_cell.length_c   1.000
_cell.angle_alpha   90.00
_cell.angle_beta   90.00
_cell.angle_gamma   90.00
#
_symmetry.space_group_name_H-M   'P 1'
#
loop_
_entity.id
_entity.type
_entity.pdbx_description
1 polymer ?
#
loop_
_entity_poly.entity_id
_entity_poly.type
_entity_poly.pdbx_seq_one_letter_code
_entity_poly.pdbx_strand_id
1 'polypeptide(L)'
;MSATLRTLRFYLAMGLTQGLLLMAVWLSNTESVGVMAASSAGLLMGGGLLQLLPERRSHGRTWLAAGGLALVAAGLVLACRGLPLTLLVLSSVAAGLVLLTLISAAVLPGLAHFWRRFLGLGLWVALALPLPWLAQALFKAWTRSHYRDPFKGGWEGLVFFAGPTLAFSLGLFLIGLCGAAVLRRHTMAASH
;
A
#
# COMPACT_ATOMS: atom_id res chain seq x y z
N MET A 1 1.13 -0.44 27.14
CA MET A 1 1.60 -0.76 25.78
C MET A 1 1.76 0.54 25.00
N SER A 2 2.97 0.86 24.51
CA SER A 2 3.25 2.18 23.90
C SER A 2 2.43 2.42 22.63
N ALA A 3 2.03 3.66 22.37
CA ALA A 3 1.24 4.05 21.19
C ALA A 3 1.94 3.63 19.88
N THR A 4 3.28 3.72 19.86
CA THR A 4 4.15 3.31 18.75
C THR A 4 4.00 1.84 18.38
N LEU A 5 3.96 0.95 19.37
CA LEU A 5 3.82 -0.49 19.16
C LEU A 5 2.42 -0.84 18.63
N ARG A 6 1.38 -0.13 19.08
CA ARG A 6 0.01 -0.30 18.57
C ARG A 6 -0.12 0.13 17.11
N THR A 7 0.60 1.18 16.71
CA THR A 7 0.65 1.65 15.32
C THR A 7 1.43 0.69 14.43
N LEU A 8 2.60 0.20 14.88
CA LEU A 8 3.37 -0.82 14.16
C LEU A 8 2.54 -2.07 13.87
N ARG A 9 1.88 -2.62 14.90
CA ARG A 9 1.03 -3.81 14.77
C ARG A 9 -0.06 -3.62 13.72
N PHE A 10 -0.61 -2.41 13.60
CA PHE A 10 -1.63 -2.11 12.60
C PHE A 10 -1.08 -2.08 11.18
N TYR A 11 0.06 -1.42 10.96
CA TYR A 11 0.73 -1.44 9.65
C TYR A 11 1.06 -2.87 9.22
N LEU A 12 1.67 -3.66 10.10
CA LEU A 12 1.99 -5.07 9.82
C LEU A 12 0.74 -5.91 9.58
N ALA A 13 -0.31 -5.75 10.40
CA ALA A 13 -1.56 -6.49 10.22
C ALA A 13 -2.23 -6.15 8.89
N MET A 14 -2.25 -4.86 8.51
CA MET A 14 -2.81 -4.44 7.22
C MET A 14 -2.00 -4.97 6.04
N GLY A 15 -0.67 -4.84 6.08
CA GLY A 15 0.21 -5.38 5.03
C GLY A 15 0.07 -6.89 4.88
N LEU A 16 0.02 -7.63 5.98
CA LEU A 16 -0.20 -9.08 5.97
C LEU A 16 -1.58 -9.45 5.43
N THR A 17 -2.63 -8.74 5.86
CA THR A 17 -4.00 -8.98 5.40
C THR A 17 -4.12 -8.73 3.89
N GLN A 18 -3.52 -7.65 3.38
CA GLN A 18 -3.47 -7.41 1.93
C GLN A 18 -2.74 -8.53 1.20
N GLY A 19 -1.60 -8.97 1.72
CA GLY A 19 -0.83 -10.07 1.14
C GLY A 19 -1.61 -11.39 1.08
N LEU A 20 -2.29 -11.73 2.17
CA LEU A 20 -3.12 -12.93 2.27
C LEU A 20 -4.33 -12.87 1.32
N LEU A 21 -4.99 -11.72 1.22
CA LEU A 21 -6.11 -11.54 0.30
C LEU A 21 -5.66 -11.61 -1.17
N LEU A 22 -4.50 -11.03 -1.50
CA LEU A 22 -3.91 -11.16 -2.83
C LEU A 22 -3.57 -12.62 -3.14
N MET A 23 -2.94 -13.32 -2.21
CA MET A 23 -2.65 -14.74 -2.34
C MET A 23 -3.92 -15.56 -2.57
N ALA A 24 -4.98 -15.31 -1.79
CA ALA A 24 -6.26 -15.99 -1.94
C ALA A 24 -6.92 -15.75 -3.31
N VAL A 25 -6.93 -14.50 -3.79
CA VAL A 25 -7.48 -14.14 -5.11
C VAL A 25 -6.73 -14.83 -6.24
N TRP A 26 -5.40 -14.91 -6.16
CA TRP A 26 -4.59 -15.51 -7.21
C TRP A 26 -4.54 -17.04 -7.15
N LEU A 27 -4.67 -17.63 -5.96
CA LEU A 27 -4.70 -19.09 -5.78
C LEU A 27 -6.06 -19.69 -6.06
N SER A 28 -7.17 -18.94 -5.92
CA SER A 28 -8.48 -19.47 -6.26
C SER A 28 -8.56 -19.83 -7.74
N ASN A 29 -7.86 -19.09 -8.62
CA ASN A 29 -7.79 -19.30 -10.07
C ASN A 29 -9.16 -19.52 -10.75
N THR A 30 -10.24 -19.08 -10.09
CA THR A 30 -11.62 -19.24 -10.55
C THR A 30 -12.05 -18.11 -11.49
N GLU A 31 -11.30 -17.00 -11.47
CA GLU A 31 -11.68 -15.75 -12.11
C GLU A 31 -10.79 -15.41 -13.29
N SER A 32 -11.32 -14.59 -14.22
CA SER A 32 -10.51 -14.06 -15.32
C SER A 32 -9.34 -13.20 -14.80
N VAL A 33 -8.24 -13.19 -15.56
CA VAL A 33 -7.04 -12.37 -15.23
C VAL A 33 -7.38 -10.90 -14.99
N GLY A 34 -8.35 -10.36 -15.74
CA GLY A 34 -8.82 -8.98 -15.56
C GLY A 34 -9.48 -8.74 -14.20
N VAL A 35 -10.29 -9.69 -13.71
CA VAL A 35 -10.94 -9.63 -12.40
C VAL A 35 -9.92 -9.76 -11.28
N MET A 36 -8.94 -10.65 -11.42
CA MET A 36 -7.84 -10.77 -10.45
C MET A 36 -7.01 -9.49 -10.36
N ALA A 37 -6.66 -8.87 -11.50
CA ALA A 37 -5.94 -7.61 -11.55
C ALA A 37 -6.73 -6.45 -10.93
N ALA A 38 -8.02 -6.36 -11.26
CA ALA A 38 -8.91 -5.34 -10.70
C ALA A 38 -9.09 -5.49 -9.18
N SER A 39 -9.31 -6.71 -8.72
CA SER A 39 -9.44 -7.01 -7.28
C SER A 39 -8.14 -6.69 -6.54
N SER A 40 -6.99 -7.04 -7.13
CA SER A 40 -5.68 -6.73 -6.58
C SER A 40 -5.47 -5.22 -6.45
N ALA A 41 -5.78 -4.45 -7.49
CA ALA A 41 -5.70 -2.99 -7.46
C ALA A 41 -6.62 -2.39 -6.39
N GLY A 42 -7.88 -2.88 -6.30
CA GLY A 42 -8.82 -2.44 -5.28
C GLY A 42 -8.32 -2.70 -3.85
N LEU A 43 -7.81 -3.91 -3.58
CA LEU A 43 -7.24 -4.28 -2.27
C LEU A 43 -6.03 -3.42 -1.90
N LEU A 44 -5.15 -3.16 -2.88
CA LEU A 44 -3.95 -2.35 -2.67
C LEU A 44 -4.30 -0.88 -2.39
N MET A 45 -5.20 -0.27 -3.17
CA MET A 45 -5.58 1.14 -2.99
C MET A 45 -6.42 1.35 -1.73
N GLY A 46 -7.42 0.50 -1.49
CA GLY A 46 -8.25 0.57 -0.28
C GLY A 46 -7.45 0.35 1.00
N GLY A 47 -6.60 -0.68 1.04
CA GLY A 47 -5.73 -0.90 2.19
C GLY A 47 -4.62 0.15 2.34
N GLY A 48 -4.10 0.67 1.23
CA GLY A 48 -3.17 1.80 1.21
C GLY A 48 -3.77 3.06 1.85
N LEU A 49 -5.03 3.38 1.54
CA LEU A 49 -5.74 4.50 2.15
C LEU A 49 -5.82 4.37 3.68
N LEU A 50 -6.13 3.17 4.18
CA LEU A 50 -6.17 2.88 5.62
C LEU A 50 -4.80 3.03 6.28
N GLN A 51 -3.73 2.66 5.58
CA GLN A 51 -2.35 2.82 6.05
C GLN A 51 -1.88 4.28 6.03
N LEU A 52 -2.44 5.13 5.16
CA LEU A 52 -2.16 6.57 5.15
C LEU A 52 -2.91 7.35 6.24
N LEU A 53 -3.99 6.78 6.79
CA LEU A 53 -4.83 7.40 7.81
C LEU A 53 -4.93 6.54 9.09
N PRO A 54 -3.81 6.15 9.72
CA PRO A 54 -3.82 5.22 10.85
C PRO A 54 -4.57 5.77 12.07
N GLU A 55 -4.58 7.09 12.26
CA GLU A 55 -5.27 7.78 13.36
C GLU A 55 -6.79 7.75 13.23
N ARG A 56 -7.32 7.64 12.00
CA ARG A 56 -8.76 7.66 11.69
C ARG A 56 -9.34 6.27 11.42
N ARG A 57 -8.62 5.21 11.76
CA ARG A 57 -9.03 3.82 11.53
C ARG A 57 -10.28 3.40 12.30
N SER A 58 -10.63 4.08 13.39
CA SER A 58 -11.85 3.81 14.17
C SER A 58 -13.11 4.41 13.55
N HIS A 59 -12.96 5.32 12.58
CA HIS A 59 -14.10 6.00 11.98
C HIS A 59 -14.65 5.17 10.82
N GLY A 60 -15.92 4.80 10.89
CA GLY A 60 -16.61 4.05 9.83
C GLY A 60 -16.53 4.74 8.45
N ARG A 61 -16.52 6.07 8.42
CA ARG A 61 -16.35 6.84 7.18
C ARG A 61 -15.04 6.55 6.46
N THR A 62 -13.96 6.29 7.19
CA THR A 62 -12.66 5.94 6.58
C THR A 62 -12.72 4.57 5.91
N TRP A 63 -13.42 3.62 6.52
CA TRP A 63 -13.65 2.29 5.94
C TRP A 63 -14.57 2.34 4.71
N LEU A 64 -15.64 3.14 4.76
CA LEU A 64 -16.49 3.38 3.59
C LEU A 64 -15.70 4.02 2.45
N ALA A 65 -14.86 5.01 2.74
CA ALA A 65 -14.00 5.62 1.73
C ALA A 65 -12.96 4.63 1.18
N ALA A 66 -12.41 3.76 2.01
CA ALA A 66 -11.49 2.71 1.58
C ALA A 66 -12.19 1.68 0.66
N GLY A 67 -13.40 1.25 1.01
CA GLY A 67 -14.23 0.39 0.17
C GLY A 67 -14.62 1.07 -1.15
N GLY A 68 -15.06 2.32 -1.09
CA GLY A 68 -15.38 3.11 -2.29
C GLY A 68 -14.17 3.29 -3.21
N LEU A 69 -13.00 3.61 -2.65
CA LEU A 69 -11.75 3.71 -3.41
C LEU A 69 -11.36 2.37 -4.01
N ALA A 70 -11.52 1.26 -3.28
CA ALA A 70 -11.25 -0.08 -3.78
C ALA A 70 -12.13 -0.41 -5.00
N LEU A 71 -13.43 -0.09 -4.94
CA LEU A 71 -14.36 -0.28 -6.05
C LEU A 71 -14.02 0.59 -7.25
N VAL A 72 -13.70 1.88 -7.02
CA VAL A 72 -13.29 2.80 -8.10
C VAL A 72 -12.00 2.31 -8.77
N ALA A 73 -11.01 1.90 -7.99
CA ALA A 73 -9.76 1.35 -8.52
C ALA A 73 -9.98 0.07 -9.33
N ALA A 74 -10.79 -0.85 -8.81
CA ALA A 74 -11.15 -2.07 -9.54
C ALA A 74 -11.89 -1.76 -10.86
N GLY A 75 -12.88 -0.86 -10.81
CA GLY A 75 -13.63 -0.42 -11.98
C GLY A 75 -12.75 0.26 -13.03
N LEU A 76 -11.80 1.10 -12.60
CA LEU A 76 -10.82 1.74 -13.48
C LEU A 76 -9.95 0.70 -14.19
N VAL A 77 -9.42 -0.29 -13.46
CA VAL A 77 -8.61 -1.36 -14.04
C VAL A 77 -9.40 -2.20 -15.02
N LEU A 78 -10.67 -2.52 -14.71
CA LEU A 78 -11.55 -3.21 -15.64
C LEU A 78 -11.85 -2.38 -16.90
N ALA A 79 -12.06 -1.07 -16.76
CA ALA A 79 -12.27 -0.17 -17.90
C ALA A 79 -11.02 -0.10 -18.79
N CYS A 80 -9.83 -0.16 -18.19
CA CYS A 80 -8.54 -0.17 -18.89
C CYS A 80 -8.17 -1.52 -19.51
N ARG A 81 -8.96 -2.59 -19.35
CA ARG A 81 -8.62 -3.95 -19.84
C ARG A 81 -8.36 -4.04 -21.34
N GLY A 82 -8.94 -3.14 -22.14
CA GLY A 82 -8.77 -3.09 -23.59
C GLY A 82 -7.54 -2.30 -24.05
N LEU A 83 -6.82 -1.66 -23.13
CA LEU A 83 -5.61 -0.91 -23.46
C LEU A 83 -4.42 -1.84 -23.67
N PRO A 84 -3.46 -1.46 -24.54
CA PRO A 84 -2.25 -2.23 -24.72
C PRO A 84 -1.45 -2.26 -23.42
N LEU A 85 -1.02 -3.47 -23.02
CA LEU A 85 -0.19 -3.72 -21.83
C LEU A 85 1.27 -3.29 -22.04
N THR A 86 1.47 -2.01 -22.38
CA THR A 86 2.79 -1.39 -22.42
C THR A 86 3.20 -0.94 -21.02
N LEU A 87 4.50 -0.88 -20.77
CA LEU A 87 5.05 -0.42 -19.50
C LEU A 87 4.62 1.03 -19.19
N LEU A 88 4.50 1.87 -20.21
CA LEU A 88 3.98 3.23 -20.10
C LEU A 88 2.53 3.27 -19.60
N VAL A 89 1.64 2.48 -20.20
CA VAL A 89 0.22 2.40 -19.77
C VAL A 89 0.13 1.88 -18.34
N LEU A 90 0.85 0.81 -18.02
CA LEU A 90 0.83 0.23 -16.67
C LEU A 90 1.34 1.24 -15.62
N SER A 91 2.44 1.93 -15.91
CA SER A 91 2.99 2.96 -15.01
C SER A 91 2.05 4.16 -14.86
N SER A 92 1.35 4.56 -15.93
CA SER A 92 0.37 5.65 -15.92
C SER A 92 -0.86 5.30 -15.09
N VAL A 93 -1.40 4.09 -15.26
CA VAL A 93 -2.52 3.59 -14.44
C VAL A 93 -2.12 3.50 -12.98
N ALA A 94 -0.95 2.94 -12.69
CA ALA A 94 -0.43 2.86 -11.32
C ALA A 94 -0.26 4.25 -10.69
N ALA A 95 0.33 5.21 -11.42
CA ALA A 95 0.47 6.58 -10.95
C ALA A 95 -0.88 7.24 -10.68
N GLY A 96 -1.87 7.04 -11.57
CA GLY A 96 -3.23 7.55 -11.38
C GLY A 96 -3.92 6.97 -10.14
N LEU A 97 -3.77 5.68 -9.90
CA LEU A 97 -4.31 5.02 -8.71
C LEU A 97 -3.65 5.51 -7.41
N VAL A 98 -2.33 5.70 -7.42
CA VAL A 98 -1.59 6.29 -6.29
C VAL A 98 -2.06 7.72 -6.03
N LEU A 99 -2.18 8.53 -7.09
CA LEU A 99 -2.64 9.91 -6.98
C LEU A 99 -4.07 9.98 -6.41
N LEU A 100 -4.97 9.13 -6.90
CA LEU A 100 -6.35 9.04 -6.41
C LEU A 100 -6.36 8.69 -4.91
N THR A 101 -5.55 7.71 -4.50
CA THR A 101 -5.42 7.31 -3.09
C THR A 101 -4.91 8.46 -2.22
N LEU A 102 -3.91 9.21 -2.68
CA LEU A 102 -3.39 10.39 -1.98
C LEU A 102 -4.42 11.51 -1.87
N ILE A 103 -5.17 11.79 -2.93
CA ILE A 103 -6.24 12.80 -2.92
C ILE A 103 -7.33 12.38 -1.95
N SER A 104 -7.80 11.12 -1.99
CA SER A 104 -8.79 10.61 -1.04
C SER A 104 -8.31 10.75 0.41
N ALA A 105 -7.05 10.38 0.67
CA ALA A 105 -6.44 10.50 1.99
C ALA A 105 -6.37 11.96 2.47
N ALA A 106 -6.01 12.88 1.58
CA ALA A 106 -5.89 14.30 1.89
C ALA A 106 -7.25 15.00 2.04
N VAL A 107 -8.31 14.57 1.37
CA VAL A 107 -9.65 15.16 1.48
C VAL A 107 -10.41 14.66 2.72
N LEU A 108 -10.22 13.40 3.12
CA LEU A 108 -10.97 12.74 4.20
C LEU A 108 -11.00 13.50 5.55
N PRO A 109 -9.89 14.13 5.99
CA PRO A 109 -9.90 14.96 7.21
C PRO A 109 -10.53 16.35 7.07
N GLY A 110 -10.88 16.79 5.86
CA GLY A 110 -11.37 18.13 5.53
C GLY A 110 -10.53 18.79 4.42
N LEU A 111 -10.88 19.98 3.96
CA LEU A 111 -10.12 20.72 2.93
C LEU A 111 -9.05 21.68 3.51
N ALA A 112 -9.16 22.03 4.80
CA ALA A 112 -8.18 22.89 5.45
C ALA A 112 -6.78 22.25 5.44
N HIS A 113 -5.74 22.97 4.99
CA HIS A 113 -4.38 22.43 4.84
C HIS A 113 -4.28 21.21 3.90
N PHE A 114 -5.18 21.10 2.92
CA PHE A 114 -5.17 20.01 1.92
C PHE A 114 -3.78 19.83 1.30
N TRP A 115 -3.20 20.90 0.74
CA TRP A 115 -1.91 20.84 0.05
C TRP A 115 -0.77 20.35 0.94
N ARG A 116 -0.72 20.82 2.19
CA ARG A 116 0.29 20.37 3.16
C ARG A 116 0.18 18.88 3.44
N ARG A 117 -1.05 18.37 3.61
CA ARG A 117 -1.30 16.94 3.85
C ARG A 117 -1.05 16.10 2.61
N PHE A 118 -1.49 16.57 1.45
CA PHE A 118 -1.24 15.91 0.16
C PHE A 118 0.25 15.76 -0.13
N LEU A 119 1.03 16.83 -0.01
CA LEU A 119 2.48 16.80 -0.23
C LEU A 119 3.19 15.96 0.83
N GLY A 120 2.77 16.05 2.09
CA GLY A 120 3.29 15.20 3.16
C GLY A 120 3.07 13.71 2.86
N LEU A 121 1.82 13.31 2.61
CA LEU A 121 1.45 11.94 2.24
C LEU A 121 2.15 11.48 0.95
N GLY A 122 2.22 12.35 -0.05
CA GLY A 122 2.92 12.08 -1.30
C GLY A 122 4.40 11.78 -1.09
N LEU A 123 5.08 12.55 -0.25
CA LEU A 123 6.48 12.30 0.12
C LEU A 123 6.64 10.96 0.85
N TRP A 124 5.77 10.66 1.82
CA TRP A 124 5.79 9.38 2.54
C TRP A 124 5.63 8.19 1.59
N VAL A 125 4.66 8.28 0.67
CA VAL A 125 4.38 7.23 -0.33
C VAL A 125 5.54 7.10 -1.32
N ALA A 126 6.09 8.21 -1.81
CA ALA A 126 7.22 8.20 -2.74
C ALA A 126 8.46 7.53 -2.14
N LEU A 127 8.72 7.75 -0.84
CA LEU A 127 9.83 7.11 -0.12
C LEU A 127 9.56 5.63 0.19
N ALA A 128 8.29 5.23 0.39
CA ALA A 128 7.92 3.85 0.69
C ALA A 128 7.79 2.97 -0.56
N LEU A 129 7.45 3.54 -1.72
CA LEU A 129 7.19 2.82 -2.98
C LEU A 129 8.35 1.91 -3.47
N PRO A 130 9.63 2.28 -3.29
CA PRO A 130 10.75 1.42 -3.70
C PRO A 130 10.87 0.13 -2.88
N LEU A 131 10.36 0.11 -1.64
CA LEU A 131 10.54 -1.03 -0.73
C LEU A 131 9.82 -2.31 -1.20
N PRO A 132 8.55 -2.27 -1.67
CA PRO A 132 7.90 -3.40 -2.32
C PRO A 132 8.70 -4.02 -3.46
N TRP A 133 9.26 -3.16 -4.33
CA TRP A 133 10.06 -3.61 -5.46
C TRP A 133 11.36 -4.27 -4.98
N LEU A 134 12.04 -3.69 -4.00
CA LEU A 134 13.24 -4.26 -3.40
C LEU A 134 12.95 -5.63 -2.75
N ALA A 135 11.88 -5.73 -1.97
CA ALA A 135 11.46 -6.99 -1.34
C ALA A 135 11.19 -8.07 -2.40
N GLN A 136 10.49 -7.72 -3.48
CA GLN A 136 10.20 -8.65 -4.55
C GLN A 136 11.44 -9.03 -5.38
N ALA A 137 12.36 -8.08 -5.59
CA ALA A 137 13.62 -8.32 -6.28
C ALA A 137 14.53 -9.27 -5.47
N LEU A 138 14.67 -9.04 -4.16
CA LEU A 138 15.41 -9.91 -3.25
C LEU A 138 14.80 -11.32 -3.20
N PHE A 139 13.48 -11.41 -3.11
CA PHE A 139 12.80 -12.70 -3.11
C PHE A 139 13.03 -13.47 -4.43
N LYS A 140 12.92 -12.80 -5.58
CA LYS A 140 13.22 -13.40 -6.89
C LYS A 140 14.68 -13.82 -7.03
N ALA A 141 15.62 -13.04 -6.51
CA ALA A 141 17.03 -13.41 -6.53
C ALA A 141 17.28 -14.67 -5.70
N TRP A 142 16.67 -14.74 -4.51
CA TRP A 142 16.78 -15.88 -3.62
C TRP A 142 16.12 -17.16 -4.18
N THR A 143 14.92 -17.07 -4.75
CA THR A 143 14.26 -18.25 -5.34
C THR A 143 15.00 -18.78 -6.57
N ARG A 144 15.57 -17.88 -7.39
CA ARG A 144 16.44 -18.26 -8.52
C ARG A 144 17.69 -19.00 -8.06
N SER A 145 18.35 -18.54 -6.99
CA SER A 145 19.57 -19.20 -6.51
C SER A 145 19.30 -20.55 -5.85
N HIS A 146 18.06 -20.81 -5.41
CA HIS A 146 17.66 -22.06 -4.74
C HIS A 146 16.78 -22.98 -5.60
N TYR A 147 16.58 -22.67 -6.89
CA TYR A 147 15.73 -23.43 -7.82
C TYR A 147 14.32 -23.77 -7.27
N ARG A 148 13.73 -22.85 -6.49
CA ARG A 148 12.40 -23.05 -5.90
C ARG A 148 11.32 -22.34 -6.69
N ASP A 149 10.21 -23.05 -6.89
CA ASP A 149 9.00 -22.49 -7.48
C ASP A 149 8.11 -21.91 -6.36
N PRO A 150 7.95 -20.58 -6.29
CA PRO A 150 7.22 -19.94 -5.20
C PRO A 150 5.73 -20.29 -5.15
N PHE A 151 5.18 -20.90 -6.20
CA PHE A 151 3.78 -21.32 -6.22
C PHE A 151 3.57 -22.78 -5.78
N LYS A 152 4.64 -23.55 -5.55
CA LYS A 152 4.56 -24.94 -5.07
C LYS A 152 4.62 -25.04 -3.55
N GLY A 153 5.32 -24.12 -2.88
CA GLY A 153 5.39 -24.04 -1.43
C GLY A 153 4.40 -23.02 -0.86
N GLY A 154 3.49 -23.44 0.03
CA GLY A 154 2.53 -22.53 0.67
C GLY A 154 3.17 -21.34 1.40
N TRP A 155 4.35 -21.56 2.02
CA TRP A 155 5.14 -20.50 2.65
C TRP A 155 5.78 -19.54 1.64
N GLU A 156 6.28 -20.05 0.51
CA GLU A 156 6.94 -19.24 -0.51
C GLU A 156 5.92 -18.38 -1.26
N GLY A 157 4.72 -18.90 -1.50
CA GLY A 157 3.59 -18.14 -2.02
C GLY A 157 3.19 -17.02 -1.06
N LEU A 158 3.11 -17.31 0.24
CA LEU A 158 2.83 -16.30 1.26
C LEU A 158 3.86 -15.16 1.22
N VAL A 159 5.16 -15.48 1.17
CA VAL A 159 6.23 -14.47 1.11
C VAL A 159 6.17 -13.69 -0.21
N PHE A 160 5.84 -14.35 -1.33
CA PHE A 160 5.71 -13.69 -2.64
C PHE A 160 4.62 -12.60 -2.64
N PHE A 161 3.46 -12.88 -2.04
CA PHE A 161 2.33 -11.93 -2.02
C PHE A 161 2.40 -10.94 -0.85
N ALA A 162 2.75 -11.41 0.36
CA ALA A 162 2.78 -10.57 1.56
C ALA A 162 4.08 -9.79 1.74
N GLY A 163 5.20 -10.24 1.17
CA GLY A 163 6.48 -9.55 1.26
C GLY A 163 6.41 -8.11 0.77
N PRO A 164 5.92 -7.84 -0.46
CA PRO A 164 5.81 -6.48 -0.98
C PRO A 164 4.87 -5.59 -0.16
N THR A 165 3.70 -6.08 0.26
CA THR A 165 2.74 -5.30 1.05
C THR A 165 3.27 -5.00 2.46
N LEU A 166 3.93 -5.96 3.10
CA LEU A 166 4.62 -5.76 4.39
C LEU A 166 5.77 -4.76 4.28
N ALA A 167 6.57 -4.83 3.21
CA ALA A 167 7.66 -3.90 2.97
C ALA A 167 7.15 -2.46 2.79
N PHE A 168 6.03 -2.27 2.08
CA PHE A 168 5.36 -0.98 1.98
C PHE A 168 4.91 -0.46 3.35
N SER A 169 4.20 -1.29 4.12
CA SER A 169 3.66 -0.91 5.42
C SER A 169 4.76 -0.60 6.44
N LEU A 170 5.83 -1.38 6.44
CA LEU A 170 7.01 -1.13 7.28
C LEU A 170 7.71 0.16 6.87
N GLY A 171 7.82 0.42 5.55
CA GLY A 171 8.32 1.68 5.01
C GLY A 171 7.57 2.88 5.54
N LEU A 172 6.25 2.92 5.34
CA LEU A 172 5.40 4.01 5.84
C LEU A 172 5.59 4.24 7.35
N PHE A 173 5.66 3.16 8.13
CA PHE A 173 5.87 3.25 9.57
C PHE A 173 7.26 3.81 9.94
N LEU A 174 8.34 3.27 9.38
CA LEU A 174 9.71 3.67 9.69
C LEU A 174 9.98 5.11 9.30
N ILE A 175 9.57 5.51 8.10
CA ILE A 175 9.78 6.88 7.63
C ILE A 175 8.95 7.81 8.55
N GLY A 176 7.70 7.45 8.86
CA GLY A 176 6.84 8.19 9.80
C GLY A 176 7.49 8.43 11.18
N LEU A 177 8.18 7.43 11.71
CA LEU A 177 8.97 7.56 12.94
C LEU A 177 10.14 8.54 12.79
N CYS A 178 10.88 8.45 11.68
CA CYS A 178 12.00 9.35 11.41
C CYS A 178 11.53 10.81 11.35
N GLY A 179 10.42 11.11 10.68
CA GLY A 179 9.87 12.48 10.66
C GLY A 179 9.43 12.97 12.04
N ALA A 180 8.77 12.12 12.83
CA ALA A 180 8.38 12.47 14.19
C ALA A 180 9.60 12.71 15.12
N ALA A 181 10.72 12.02 14.87
CA ALA A 181 11.97 12.23 15.60
C ALA A 181 12.67 13.53 15.16
N VAL A 182 12.73 13.81 13.85
CA VAL A 182 13.33 15.04 13.30
C VAL A 182 12.56 16.28 13.76
N LEU A 183 11.22 16.26 13.68
CA LEU A 183 10.37 17.35 14.16
C LEU A 183 10.59 17.65 15.65
N ARG A 184 10.69 16.60 16.48
CA ARG A 184 10.98 16.74 17.91
C ARG A 184 12.34 17.41 18.18
N ARG A 185 13.37 17.08 17.39
CA ARG A 185 14.70 17.70 17.52
C ARG A 185 14.66 19.18 17.18
N HIS A 186 13.98 19.57 16.11
CA HIS A 186 13.85 20.98 15.73
C HIS A 186 13.07 21.81 16.74
N THR A 187 12.01 21.26 17.35
CA THR A 187 11.27 21.97 18.40
C THR A 187 12.08 22.18 19.68
N MET A 188 12.96 21.24 20.05
CA MET A 188 13.84 21.40 21.21
C MET A 188 15.00 22.37 20.94
N ALA A 189 15.49 22.42 19.70
CA ALA A 189 16.53 23.37 19.30
C ALA A 189 16.02 24.82 19.21
N ALA A 190 14.73 25.03 18.96
CA ALA A 190 14.11 26.37 18.89
C ALA A 190 13.71 26.94 20.27
N SER A 191 13.80 26.15 21.33
CA SER A 191 13.50 26.55 22.72
C SER A 191 14.75 26.89 23.55
N HIS A 192 15.92 26.94 22.92
CA HIS A 192 17.20 27.38 23.47
C HIS A 192 17.70 28.61 22.72
#